data_AF-A0A951M0W1-F1
#
_entry.id   AF-A0A951M0W1-F1
#
_cell.length_a   1.000
_cell.length_b   1.000
_cell.length_c   1.000
_cell.angle_alpha   90.00
_cell.angle_beta   90.00
_cell.angle_gamma   90.00
#
_symmetry.space_group_name_H-M   'P 1'
#
loop_
_entity.id
_entity.type
_entity.pdbx_description
1 polymer ?
#
loop_
_entity_poly.entity_id
_entity_poly.type
_entity_poly.pdbx_seq_one_letter_code
_entity_poly.pdbx_strand_id
1 'polypeptide(L)'
;MLAKFMLRKAWCICLLFLVLGKTARAQSMDTFAHQLLFNIFTGNADTAITGFLKLYVPVLYGQKRNAGEWIQYPAADTVHVHDEMHSFIFTKHPHFKEKFSSGRLDVFCKRYENSLLLQNITGVQLWFEFNALEEAEVAFSRLVDMFILGSTDKKFSAVNGAQKAAFTNSRDKTGFNRVQLKLMADNSGPHKFRILFETGNEL
;
A
#
# COMPACT_ATOMS: atom_id res chain seq x y z
N MET A 1 20.91 -55.82 54.14
CA MET A 1 19.71 -56.23 53.39
C MET A 1 19.04 -54.99 52.84
N LEU A 2 18.84 -54.97 51.52
CA LEU A 2 18.01 -54.10 50.68
C LEU A 2 17.29 -52.88 51.30
N ALA A 3 17.55 -51.70 50.72
CA ALA A 3 16.54 -50.85 50.07
C ALA A 3 17.28 -49.73 49.31
N LYS A 4 17.72 -49.96 48.06
CA LYS A 4 16.99 -49.76 46.79
C LYS A 4 16.40 -48.35 46.60
N PHE A 5 16.90 -47.75 45.52
CA PHE A 5 16.18 -46.90 44.57
C PHE A 5 15.75 -45.51 45.04
N MET A 6 16.45 -44.49 44.53
CA MET A 6 15.88 -43.47 43.62
C MET A 6 16.98 -42.46 43.27
N LEU A 7 17.96 -42.91 42.51
CA LEU A 7 18.92 -42.05 41.82
C LEU A 7 18.65 -42.24 40.33
N ARG A 8 17.94 -41.29 39.70
CA ARG A 8 17.95 -40.97 38.26
C ARG A 8 16.65 -40.26 37.90
N LYS A 9 16.81 -39.21 37.07
CA LYS A 9 15.80 -38.44 36.31
C LYS A 9 15.50 -37.05 36.88
N ALA A 10 16.52 -36.19 36.90
CA ALA A 10 16.36 -34.75 36.99
C ALA A 10 17.27 -34.02 35.98
N TRP A 11 17.48 -34.60 34.80
CA TRP A 11 18.28 -34.01 33.73
C TRP A 11 17.56 -34.32 32.42
N CYS A 12 16.75 -33.39 31.91
CA CYS A 12 16.33 -33.26 30.49
C CYS A 12 15.19 -32.25 30.28
N ILE A 13 15.19 -31.07 30.93
CA ILE A 13 14.30 -29.97 30.55
C ILE A 13 15.07 -28.65 30.55
N CYS A 14 16.10 -28.53 29.72
CA CYS A 14 16.76 -27.24 29.42
C CYS A 14 17.14 -27.11 27.93
N LEU A 15 16.50 -27.86 27.02
CA LEU A 15 16.91 -27.91 25.60
C LEU A 15 15.70 -27.87 24.64
N LEU A 16 14.82 -26.90 24.85
CA LEU A 16 13.75 -26.57 23.89
C LEU A 16 13.42 -25.07 23.88
N PHE A 17 14.46 -24.23 23.97
CA PHE A 17 14.43 -22.87 23.43
C PHE A 17 15.21 -22.80 22.10
N LEU A 18 15.05 -23.81 21.25
CA LEU A 18 15.14 -23.61 19.80
C LEU A 18 13.81 -22.97 19.36
N VAL A 19 13.56 -21.77 19.87
CA VAL A 19 12.67 -20.84 19.17
C VAL A 19 13.40 -20.61 17.86
N LEU A 20 12.90 -21.27 16.81
CA LEU A 20 13.15 -20.80 15.45
C LEU A 20 12.69 -19.36 15.42
N GLY A 21 13.62 -18.45 15.73
CA GLY A 21 13.57 -17.09 15.25
C GLY A 21 13.64 -17.21 13.74
N LYS A 22 12.50 -17.48 13.11
CA LYS A 22 12.23 -16.94 11.80
C LYS A 22 12.35 -15.44 12.03
N THR A 23 13.55 -14.90 11.81
CA THR A 23 13.71 -13.49 11.54
C THR A 23 12.81 -13.26 10.34
N ALA A 24 11.56 -12.87 10.61
CA ALA A 24 10.66 -12.38 9.59
C ALA A 24 11.43 -11.20 9.00
N ARG A 25 12.06 -11.44 7.84
CA ARG A 25 12.85 -10.44 7.17
C ARG A 25 11.89 -9.28 6.96
N ALA A 26 12.15 -8.17 7.66
CA ALA A 26 11.27 -7.01 7.62
C ALA A 26 11.04 -6.67 6.15
N GLN A 27 9.78 -6.73 5.73
CA GLN A 27 9.40 -6.38 4.37
C GLN A 27 9.73 -4.91 4.17
N SER A 28 10.33 -4.54 3.03
CA SER A 28 10.64 -3.13 2.78
C SER A 28 9.34 -2.33 2.66
N MET A 29 9.38 -1.07 3.10
CA MET A 29 8.28 -0.12 2.95
C MET A 29 7.79 -0.06 1.50
N ASP A 30 8.71 -0.05 0.55
CA ASP A 30 8.44 -0.05 -0.88
C ASP A 30 7.63 -1.28 -1.33
N THR A 31 8.04 -2.48 -0.92
CA THR A 31 7.32 -3.71 -1.25
C THR A 31 5.90 -3.68 -0.72
N PHE A 32 5.71 -3.19 0.51
CA PHE A 32 4.38 -3.11 1.12
C PHE A 32 3.50 -2.04 0.45
N ALA A 33 4.06 -0.89 0.09
CA ALA A 33 3.37 0.14 -0.66
C ALA A 33 2.92 -0.37 -2.05
N HIS A 34 3.79 -1.08 -2.77
CA HIS A 34 3.41 -1.75 -4.02
C HIS A 34 2.25 -2.73 -3.82
N GLN A 35 2.31 -3.57 -2.79
CA GLN A 35 1.25 -4.53 -2.48
C GLN A 35 -0.07 -3.86 -2.12
N LEU A 36 -0.05 -2.77 -1.34
CA LEU A 36 -1.25 -1.98 -1.04
C LEU A 36 -1.86 -1.36 -2.29
N LEU A 37 -1.04 -1.00 -3.27
CA LEU A 37 -1.49 -0.48 -4.55
C LEU A 37 -1.65 -1.59 -5.59
N PHE A 38 -2.10 -2.78 -5.20
CA PHE A 38 -2.39 -3.92 -6.08
C PHE A 38 -1.24 -4.29 -7.05
N ASN A 39 0.00 -3.99 -6.67
CA ASN A 39 1.20 -4.17 -7.48
C ASN A 39 1.16 -3.46 -8.86
N ILE A 40 0.34 -2.40 -9.04
CA ILE A 40 0.09 -1.77 -10.36
C ILE A 40 1.35 -1.15 -11.00
N PHE A 41 2.35 -0.79 -10.20
CA PHE A 41 3.61 -0.22 -10.68
C PHE A 41 4.73 -1.24 -10.90
N THR A 42 4.47 -2.54 -10.69
CA THR A 42 5.52 -3.58 -10.74
C THR A 42 5.60 -4.28 -12.11
N GLY A 43 4.68 -3.98 -13.03
CA GLY A 43 4.47 -4.75 -14.26
C GLY A 43 3.70 -6.06 -14.06
N ASN A 44 3.47 -6.49 -12.81
CA ASN A 44 2.73 -7.70 -12.43
C ASN A 44 1.58 -7.33 -11.49
N ALA A 45 0.61 -6.55 -11.98
CA ALA A 45 -0.55 -6.14 -11.19
C ALA A 45 -1.42 -7.34 -10.76
N ASP A 46 -2.06 -7.22 -9.61
CA ASP A 46 -2.95 -8.25 -9.06
C ASP A 46 -4.14 -8.49 -10.00
N THR A 47 -4.52 -9.76 -10.15
CA THR A 47 -5.61 -10.18 -11.05
C THR A 47 -6.92 -9.44 -10.78
N ALA A 48 -7.19 -9.11 -9.52
CA ALA A 48 -8.38 -8.39 -9.06
C ALA A 48 -8.56 -7.02 -9.74
N ILE A 49 -7.49 -6.34 -10.15
CA ILE A 49 -7.55 -4.99 -10.74
C ILE A 49 -7.23 -4.98 -12.25
N THR A 50 -6.79 -6.10 -12.82
CA THR A 50 -6.33 -6.15 -14.23
C THR A 50 -7.37 -5.67 -15.25
N GLY A 51 -8.65 -5.99 -15.05
CA GLY A 51 -9.73 -5.53 -15.95
C GLY A 51 -9.87 -4.01 -15.95
N PHE A 52 -9.79 -3.39 -14.78
CA PHE A 52 -9.80 -1.93 -14.63
C PHE A 52 -8.60 -1.29 -15.30
N LEU A 53 -7.38 -1.81 -15.07
CA LEU A 53 -6.16 -1.25 -15.68
C LEU A 53 -6.21 -1.33 -17.21
N LYS A 54 -6.62 -2.47 -17.77
CA LYS A 54 -6.73 -2.63 -19.24
C LYS A 54 -7.67 -1.61 -19.87
N LEU A 55 -8.78 -1.31 -19.21
CA LEU A 55 -9.84 -0.49 -19.78
C LEU A 55 -9.61 1.00 -19.58
N TYR A 56 -9.16 1.41 -18.39
CA TYR A 56 -9.12 2.82 -18.00
C TYR A 56 -7.70 3.38 -17.92
N VAL A 57 -6.73 2.57 -17.52
CA VAL A 57 -5.34 3.03 -17.26
C VAL A 57 -4.31 2.08 -17.88
N PRO A 58 -4.34 1.87 -19.22
CA PRO A 58 -3.56 0.84 -19.88
C PRO A 58 -2.04 1.05 -19.76
N VAL A 59 -1.58 2.28 -19.50
CA VAL A 59 -0.16 2.59 -19.28
C VAL A 59 0.44 1.88 -18.04
N LEU A 60 -0.41 1.49 -17.08
CA LEU A 60 -0.03 0.69 -15.91
C LEU A 60 -0.19 -0.82 -16.18
N TYR A 61 -0.85 -1.21 -17.28
CA TYR A 61 -1.05 -2.60 -17.64
C TYR A 61 0.08 -3.11 -18.55
N GLY A 62 0.90 -4.02 -18.04
CA GLY A 62 1.86 -4.77 -18.86
C GLY A 62 3.13 -3.99 -19.25
N GLN A 63 3.65 -3.13 -18.36
CA GLN A 63 4.95 -2.48 -18.55
C GLN A 63 6.08 -3.51 -18.71
N LYS A 64 6.32 -3.96 -19.94
CA LYS A 64 7.69 -4.14 -20.43
C LYS A 64 8.15 -2.74 -20.79
N ARG A 65 8.95 -2.11 -19.92
CA ARG A 65 9.68 -0.88 -20.25
C ARG A 65 10.60 -1.18 -21.43
N ASN A 66 10.09 -1.07 -22.65
CA ASN A 66 10.94 -0.88 -23.82
C ASN A 66 11.40 0.59 -23.76
N ALA A 67 12.43 0.82 -22.95
CA ALA A 67 13.17 2.07 -22.95
C ALA A 67 13.82 2.21 -24.33
N GLY A 68 13.21 2.98 -25.24
CA GLY A 68 13.79 3.19 -26.56
C GLY A 68 12.92 3.95 -27.56
N GLU A 69 11.59 3.87 -27.47
CA GLU A 69 10.72 4.54 -28.45
C GLU A 69 10.26 5.90 -27.93
N TRP A 70 11.14 6.89 -28.06
CA TRP A 70 10.71 8.29 -28.03
C TRP A 70 9.89 8.55 -29.28
N ILE A 71 8.57 8.55 -29.17
CA ILE A 71 7.70 9.06 -30.22
C ILE A 71 7.86 10.58 -30.20
N GLN A 72 8.73 11.09 -31.06
CA GLN A 72 8.91 12.53 -31.25
C GLN A 72 7.61 13.09 -31.85
N TYR A 73 6.83 13.77 -31.02
CA TYR A 73 5.59 14.43 -31.43
C TYR A 73 5.95 15.71 -32.22
N PRO A 74 5.28 16.01 -33.35
CA PRO A 74 5.56 17.22 -34.11
C PRO A 74 5.31 18.46 -33.25
N ALA A 75 6.20 19.44 -33.39
CA ALA A 75 6.09 20.72 -32.71
C ALA A 75 4.90 21.52 -33.25
N ALA A 76 4.17 22.15 -32.33
CA ALA A 76 3.12 23.14 -32.54
C ALA A 76 1.80 22.63 -33.13
N ASP A 77 0.90 22.22 -32.23
CA ASP A 77 -0.43 22.81 -32.06
C ASP A 77 -0.81 22.58 -30.59
N THR A 78 -1.68 23.41 -30.00
CA THR A 78 -2.03 23.34 -28.56
C THR A 78 -2.47 21.93 -28.18
N VAL A 79 -1.57 21.19 -27.51
CA VAL A 79 -1.91 19.85 -27.02
C VAL A 79 -2.93 20.02 -25.90
N HIS A 80 -4.18 19.69 -26.18
CA HIS A 80 -5.22 19.68 -25.17
C HIS A 80 -4.98 18.52 -24.22
N VAL A 81 -4.82 18.87 -22.94
CA VAL A 81 -4.62 17.94 -21.83
C VAL A 81 -5.88 17.95 -20.98
N HIS A 82 -6.46 16.78 -20.78
CA HIS A 82 -7.61 16.59 -19.91
C HIS A 82 -7.16 15.88 -18.64
N ASP A 83 -7.49 16.45 -17.48
CA ASP A 83 -7.33 15.78 -16.19
C ASP A 83 -8.45 14.75 -16.03
N GLU A 84 -8.08 13.52 -15.73
CA GLU A 84 -9.01 12.40 -15.51
C GLU A 84 -8.74 11.73 -14.17
N MET A 85 -9.82 11.19 -13.60
CA MET A 85 -9.77 10.35 -12.42
C MET A 85 -10.57 9.08 -12.69
N HIS A 86 -9.90 7.94 -12.56
CA HIS A 86 -10.52 6.62 -12.70
C HIS A 86 -10.51 5.92 -11.35
N SER A 87 -11.67 5.41 -10.93
CA SER A 87 -11.85 4.78 -9.62
C SER A 87 -12.13 3.29 -9.75
N PHE A 88 -11.39 2.47 -9.02
CA PHE A 88 -11.64 1.04 -8.86
C PHE A 88 -12.19 0.76 -7.46
N ILE A 89 -13.42 0.26 -7.37
CA ILE A 89 -14.10 -0.06 -6.12
C ILE A 89 -13.98 -1.56 -5.82
N PHE A 90 -13.65 -1.90 -4.57
CA PHE A 90 -13.47 -3.28 -4.15
C PHE A 90 -13.95 -3.50 -2.70
N THR A 91 -14.28 -4.74 -2.35
CA THR A 91 -14.70 -5.12 -0.98
C THR A 91 -13.70 -6.03 -0.28
N LYS A 92 -12.64 -6.43 -0.99
CA LYS A 92 -11.55 -7.26 -0.47
C LYS A 92 -10.22 -6.83 -1.08
N HIS A 93 -9.16 -6.89 -0.29
CA HIS A 93 -7.82 -6.53 -0.73
C HIS A 93 -6.88 -7.76 -0.71
N PRO A 94 -6.07 -8.02 -1.75
CA PRO A 94 -5.21 -9.19 -1.82
C PRO A 94 -4.19 -9.26 -0.67
N HIS A 95 -3.66 -8.11 -0.27
CA HIS A 95 -2.57 -8.00 0.71
C HIS A 95 -2.97 -7.40 2.06
N PHE A 96 -4.21 -6.89 2.19
CA PHE A 96 -4.69 -6.25 3.42
C PHE A 96 -5.91 -7.01 3.92
N LYS A 97 -5.78 -7.64 5.09
CA LYS A 97 -6.74 -8.65 5.58
C LYS A 97 -7.74 -8.10 6.59
N GLU A 98 -7.61 -6.84 6.98
CA GLU A 98 -8.58 -6.20 7.85
C GLU A 98 -9.94 -6.13 7.18
N LYS A 99 -10.99 -6.20 8.00
CA LYS A 99 -12.35 -6.06 7.55
C LYS A 99 -12.65 -4.58 7.35
N PHE A 100 -13.08 -4.22 6.14
CA PHE A 100 -13.54 -2.88 5.77
C PHE A 100 -14.88 -3.01 5.01
N SER A 101 -15.68 -1.95 4.98
CA SER A 101 -16.99 -1.96 4.31
C SER A 101 -16.86 -1.76 2.79
N SER A 102 -15.95 -0.87 2.38
CA SER A 102 -15.63 -0.61 0.97
C SER A 102 -14.19 -0.12 0.85
N GLY A 103 -13.54 -0.42 -0.27
CA GLY A 103 -12.24 0.11 -0.64
C GLY A 103 -12.31 0.76 -2.01
N ARG A 104 -11.48 1.77 -2.23
CA ARG A 104 -11.40 2.49 -3.50
C ARG A 104 -9.96 2.84 -3.82
N LEU A 105 -9.54 2.52 -5.04
CA LEU A 105 -8.30 3.03 -5.61
C LEU A 105 -8.66 4.11 -6.64
N ASP A 106 -8.21 5.33 -6.41
CA ASP A 106 -8.34 6.44 -7.35
C ASP A 106 -7.00 6.62 -8.07
N VAL A 107 -7.03 6.63 -9.40
CA VAL A 107 -5.88 6.91 -10.27
C VAL A 107 -6.14 8.22 -10.99
N PHE A 108 -5.28 9.20 -10.73
CA PHE A 108 -5.30 10.51 -11.37
C PHE A 108 -4.33 10.49 -12.55
N CYS A 109 -4.81 10.91 -13.72
CA CYS A 109 -3.98 10.96 -14.90
C CYS A 109 -4.30 12.17 -15.79
N LYS A 110 -3.33 12.51 -16.63
CA LYS A 110 -3.48 13.48 -17.71
C LYS A 110 -3.57 12.73 -19.03
N ARG A 111 -4.69 12.88 -19.74
CA ARG A 111 -4.88 12.33 -21.08
C ARG A 111 -4.60 13.41 -22.12
N TYR A 112 -3.73 13.07 -23.08
CA TYR A 112 -3.48 13.90 -24.25
C TYR A 112 -4.45 13.47 -25.36
N GLU A 113 -5.14 14.43 -25.99
CA GLU A 113 -6.25 14.16 -26.94
C GLU A 113 -5.93 13.14 -28.04
N ASN A 114 -4.67 13.09 -28.48
CA ASN A 114 -4.27 12.27 -29.61
C ASN A 114 -3.77 10.86 -29.24
N SER A 115 -3.84 10.42 -27.98
CA SER A 115 -3.49 9.05 -27.62
C SER A 115 -3.95 8.61 -26.23
N LEU A 116 -4.65 7.46 -26.17
CA LEU A 116 -4.96 6.75 -24.92
C LEU A 116 -3.73 6.14 -24.25
N LEU A 117 -2.62 5.95 -24.99
CA LEU A 117 -1.37 5.39 -24.47
C LEU A 117 -0.43 6.48 -23.92
N LEU A 118 -0.67 7.74 -24.32
CA LEU A 118 -0.05 8.90 -23.70
C LEU A 118 -0.95 9.30 -22.51
N GLN A 119 -0.93 8.49 -21.46
CA GLN A 119 -1.48 8.88 -20.17
C GLN A 119 -0.31 9.10 -19.21
N ASN A 120 -0.26 10.29 -18.62
CA ASN A 120 0.69 10.54 -17.53
C ASN A 120 -0.02 10.34 -16.20
N ILE A 121 0.45 9.42 -15.37
CA ILE A 121 -0.13 9.19 -14.03
C ILE A 121 0.39 10.29 -13.10
N THR A 122 -0.51 11.09 -12.56
CA THR A 122 -0.18 12.23 -11.71
C THR A 122 -0.36 11.94 -10.23
N GLY A 123 -1.11 10.89 -9.89
CA GLY A 123 -1.40 10.55 -8.49
C GLY A 123 -2.12 9.21 -8.37
N VAL A 124 -1.96 8.58 -7.21
CA VAL A 124 -2.76 7.43 -6.79
C VAL A 124 -3.15 7.60 -5.33
N GLN A 125 -4.43 7.35 -5.02
CA GLN A 125 -4.95 7.36 -3.66
C GLN A 125 -5.69 6.05 -3.39
N LEU A 126 -5.47 5.49 -2.21
CA LEU A 126 -6.15 4.28 -1.77
C LEU A 126 -6.96 4.57 -0.51
N TRP A 127 -8.25 4.24 -0.55
CA TRP A 127 -9.20 4.45 0.52
C TRP A 127 -9.70 3.12 1.06
N PHE A 128 -9.82 3.04 2.37
CA PHE A 128 -10.58 2.00 3.06
C PHE A 128 -11.65 2.67 3.93
N GLU A 129 -12.91 2.26 3.77
CA GLU A 129 -14.06 2.75 4.51
C GLU A 129 -14.49 1.75 5.58
N PHE A 130 -14.93 2.27 6.72
CA PHE A 130 -15.35 1.49 7.88
C PHE A 130 -16.63 2.08 8.46
N ASN A 131 -17.48 1.21 9.00
CA ASN A 131 -18.74 1.61 9.64
C ASN A 131 -18.59 1.81 11.15
N ALA A 132 -17.44 1.44 11.72
CA ALA A 132 -17.13 1.56 13.13
C ALA A 132 -15.73 2.15 13.32
N LEU A 133 -15.58 3.06 14.28
CA LEU A 133 -14.30 3.69 14.59
C LEU A 133 -13.28 2.66 15.04
N GLU A 134 -13.67 1.74 15.92
CA GLU A 134 -12.78 0.70 16.46
C GLU A 134 -12.19 -0.18 15.34
N GLU A 135 -13.00 -0.59 14.36
CA GLU A 135 -12.53 -1.34 13.19
C GLU A 135 -11.50 -0.51 12.39
N ALA A 136 -11.76 0.79 12.21
CA ALA A 136 -10.86 1.70 11.51
C ALA A 136 -9.55 1.94 12.27
N GLU A 137 -9.59 2.09 13.59
CA GLU A 137 -8.41 2.30 14.44
C GLU A 137 -7.52 1.07 14.46
N VAL A 138 -8.10 -0.12 14.59
CA VAL A 138 -7.36 -1.39 14.49
C VAL A 138 -6.69 -1.49 13.13
N ALA A 139 -7.42 -1.19 12.06
CA ALA A 139 -6.91 -1.28 10.70
C ALA A 139 -5.80 -0.24 10.42
N PHE A 140 -5.97 0.98 10.94
CA PHE A 140 -4.96 2.03 10.87
C PHE A 140 -3.68 1.64 11.62
N SER A 141 -3.81 1.12 12.84
CA SER A 141 -2.67 0.63 13.63
C SER A 141 -1.91 -0.47 12.89
N ARG A 142 -2.61 -1.44 12.28
CA ARG A 142 -1.97 -2.50 11.50
C ARG A 142 -1.16 -1.95 10.33
N LEU A 143 -1.71 -0.98 9.60
CA LEU A 143 -1.00 -0.33 8.50
C LEU A 143 0.22 0.43 9.00
N VAL A 144 0.08 1.17 10.11
CA VAL A 144 1.18 1.88 10.78
C VAL A 144 2.30 0.92 11.16
N ASP A 145 2.00 -0.20 11.81
CA ASP A 145 2.99 -1.20 12.25
C ASP A 145 3.79 -1.78 11.07
N MET A 146 3.12 -2.04 9.95
CA MET A 146 3.78 -2.52 8.72
C MET A 146 4.79 -1.51 8.17
N PHE A 147 4.45 -0.22 8.17
CA PHE A 147 5.36 0.83 7.69
C PHE A 147 6.44 1.22 8.70
N ILE A 148 6.20 1.05 9.99
CA ILE A 148 7.18 1.29 11.06
C ILE A 148 8.43 0.42 10.86
N LEU A 149 8.28 -0.83 10.43
CA LEU A 149 9.39 -1.77 10.27
C LEU A 149 10.31 -1.44 9.10
N GLY A 150 9.78 -0.80 8.05
CA GLY A 150 10.48 -0.50 6.80
C GLY A 150 10.92 0.94 6.62
N SER A 151 10.71 1.82 7.61
CA SER A 151 10.97 3.27 7.50
C SER A 151 12.14 3.74 8.37
N THR A 152 12.82 4.79 7.92
CA THR A 152 13.94 5.43 8.65
C THR A 152 13.49 6.65 9.45
N ASP A 153 12.46 7.36 8.98
CA ASP A 153 11.87 8.52 9.65
C ASP A 153 10.35 8.38 9.70
N LYS A 154 9.74 8.87 10.79
CA LYS A 154 8.34 8.65 11.16
C LYS A 154 7.79 9.92 11.80
N LYS A 155 6.62 10.36 11.34
CA LYS A 155 5.93 11.52 11.91
C LYS A 155 4.48 11.16 12.17
N PHE A 156 4.04 11.39 13.39
CA PHE A 156 2.65 11.19 13.82
C PHE A 156 2.06 12.54 14.20
N SER A 157 0.83 12.79 13.78
CA SER A 157 0.08 13.97 14.22
C SER A 157 -1.40 13.66 14.31
N ALA A 158 -2.10 14.41 15.17
CA ALA A 158 -3.54 14.36 15.28
C ALA A 158 -4.07 15.80 15.24
N VAL A 159 -4.96 16.11 14.29
CA VAL A 159 -5.53 17.45 14.11
C VAL A 159 -7.00 17.30 13.72
N ASN A 160 -7.88 18.02 14.41
CA ASN A 160 -9.33 18.03 14.14
C ASN A 160 -9.96 16.63 14.07
N GLY A 161 -9.57 15.73 14.99
CA GLY A 161 -10.07 14.35 15.03
C GLY A 161 -9.55 13.43 13.92
N ALA A 162 -8.66 13.92 13.04
CA ALA A 162 -7.95 13.09 12.08
C ALA A 162 -6.58 12.68 12.65
N GLN A 163 -6.24 11.40 12.55
CA GLN A 163 -4.92 10.87 12.87
C GLN A 163 -4.12 10.72 11.58
N LYS A 164 -2.85 11.09 11.61
CA LYS A 164 -1.95 11.04 10.46
C LYS A 164 -0.63 10.40 10.87
N ALA A 165 -0.17 9.48 10.03
CA ALA A 165 1.15 8.86 10.14
C ALA A 165 1.87 9.00 8.80
N ALA A 166 3.08 9.55 8.81
CA ALA A 166 3.92 9.71 7.63
C ALA A 166 5.24 8.98 7.84
N PHE A 167 5.67 8.24 6.82
CA PHE A 167 6.85 7.40 6.86
C PHE A 167 7.77 7.77 5.70
N THR A 168 9.07 7.87 5.99
CA THR A 168 10.09 8.12 4.99
C THR A 168 11.20 7.08 5.12
N ASN A 169 11.70 6.59 3.99
CA ASN A 169 12.90 5.77 3.92
C ASN A 169 13.97 6.52 3.13
N SER A 170 14.95 7.10 3.85
CA SER A 170 16.01 7.91 3.26
C SER A 170 17.13 7.08 2.63
N ARG A 171 17.15 5.76 2.83
CA ARG A 171 18.15 4.86 2.26
C ARG A 171 17.85 4.49 0.80
N ASP A 172 16.57 4.46 0.44
CA ASP A 172 16.13 4.09 -0.90
C ASP A 172 15.85 5.37 -1.71
N LYS A 173 16.61 5.54 -2.80
CA LYS A 173 16.45 6.67 -3.75
C LYS A 173 15.45 6.37 -4.88
N THR A 174 14.91 5.16 -4.91
CA THR A 174 14.02 4.64 -5.96
C THR A 174 12.81 3.98 -5.33
N GLY A 175 11.64 4.08 -5.97
CA GLY A 175 10.39 3.53 -5.45
C GLY A 175 9.70 4.45 -4.44
N PHE A 176 8.80 3.91 -3.62
CA PHE A 176 8.03 4.63 -2.61
C PHE A 176 8.88 4.94 -1.37
N ASN A 177 9.64 6.03 -1.42
CA ASN A 177 10.43 6.53 -0.30
C ASN A 177 9.66 7.44 0.67
N ARG A 178 8.44 7.88 0.32
CA ARG A 178 7.51 8.56 1.23
C ARG A 178 6.10 8.03 1.09
N VAL A 179 5.48 7.73 2.23
CA VAL A 179 4.06 7.35 2.29
C VAL A 179 3.36 8.02 3.46
N GLN A 180 2.06 8.20 3.32
CA GLN A 180 1.21 8.82 4.32
C GLN A 180 -0.06 8.00 4.51
N LEU A 181 -0.43 7.81 5.76
CA LEU A 181 -1.71 7.27 6.18
C LEU A 181 -2.48 8.36 6.93
N LYS A 182 -3.78 8.47 6.67
CA LYS A 182 -4.66 9.38 7.40
C LYS A 182 -5.98 8.68 7.75
N LEU A 183 -6.26 8.53 9.04
CA LEU A 183 -7.55 8.11 9.56
C LEU A 183 -8.39 9.36 9.85
N MET A 184 -9.62 9.40 9.37
CA MET A 184 -10.54 10.52 9.58
C MET A 184 -12.00 10.05 9.61
N ALA A 185 -12.85 10.80 10.30
CA ALA A 185 -14.29 10.68 10.13
C ALA A 185 -14.70 11.18 8.73
N ASP A 186 -15.66 10.50 8.13
CA ASP A 186 -16.23 10.85 6.85
C ASP A 186 -17.52 11.64 7.06
N ASN A 187 -17.51 12.90 6.60
CA ASN A 187 -18.64 13.82 6.77
C ASN A 187 -19.81 13.51 5.82
N SER A 188 -19.67 12.56 4.89
CA SER A 188 -20.72 12.22 3.92
C SER A 188 -21.84 11.32 4.48
N GLY A 189 -21.72 10.86 5.72
CA GLY A 189 -22.81 10.15 6.41
C GLY A 189 -22.51 9.91 7.89
N PRO A 190 -23.54 9.59 8.70
CA PRO A 190 -23.35 9.26 10.11
C PRO A 190 -22.53 7.96 10.24
N HIS A 191 -21.53 7.98 11.13
CA HIS A 191 -20.73 6.81 11.52
C HIS A 191 -19.86 6.16 10.43
N LYS A 192 -19.38 6.94 9.45
CA LYS A 192 -18.37 6.47 8.51
C LYS A 192 -16.97 6.95 8.88
N PHE A 193 -16.01 6.06 8.81
CA PHE A 193 -14.58 6.34 9.03
C PHE A 193 -13.79 5.91 7.82
N ARG A 194 -12.73 6.63 7.49
CA ARG A 194 -11.91 6.35 6.32
C ARG A 194 -10.43 6.40 6.65
N ILE A 195 -9.70 5.45 6.09
CA ILE A 195 -8.24 5.50 6.01
C ILE A 195 -7.87 5.84 4.57
N LEU A 196 -7.10 6.92 4.40
CA LEU A 196 -6.46 7.30 3.16
C LEU A 196 -4.99 6.91 3.20
N PHE A 197 -4.53 6.20 2.17
CA PHE A 197 -3.13 5.97 1.86
C PHE A 197 -2.73 6.78 0.62
N GLU A 198 -1.61 7.51 0.75
CA GLU A 198 -1.04 8.33 -0.31
C GLU A 198 0.47 8.13 -0.39
N THR A 199 1.00 8.19 -1.60
CA THR A 199 2.45 8.21 -1.84
C THR A 199 2.91 9.66 -1.87
N GLY A 200 3.93 10.01 -1.08
CA GLY A 200 4.50 11.36 -1.01
C GLY A 200 5.52 11.66 -2.11
N ASN A 201 5.50 10.88 -3.19
CA ASN A 201 6.44 10.96 -4.28
C ASN A 201 5.77 11.61 -5.49
N GLU A 202 6.55 12.37 -6.26
CA GLU A 202 6.19 12.66 -7.64
C GLU A 202 6.28 11.33 -8.40
N LEU A 203 5.14 10.85 -8.90
CA LEU A 203 5.01 9.60 -9.68
C LEU A 203 5.52 9.79 -11.11
#